data_AF-A0A7X7DTD1-F1
#
_entry.id   AF-A0A7X7DTD1-F1
#
_cell.length_a   1.000
_cell.length_b   1.000
_cell.length_c   1.000
_cell.angle_alpha   90.00
_cell.angle_beta   90.00
_cell.angle_gamma   90.00
#
_symmetry.space_group_name_H-M   'P 1'
#
loop_
_entity.id
_entity.type
_entity.pdbx_description
1 polymer ?
#
loop_
_entity_poly.entity_id
_entity_poly.type
_entity_poly.pdbx_seq_one_letter_code
_entity_poly.pdbx_strand_id
1 'polypeptide(L)'
;MSSIIGVHGREILDSRGNPTVEVEVWLDSGASGRAAVPSGASTGTYEAVELRDGGPRYLGKGVLNAVNNVNEKIAPELMGFDADDQAEVDAALIELDGTPNKGDLGANAVLGVSLAVARAAADDHDLPLWSWIGGLGPFSLPTPMMNVVNGGAHADNNVDIQEFMLVPHGAETFPEALRMGVETYHTLKKAIHARGYSTAIGDEGGFAPDLKSNREAIDLILEAVEKAGYAPGKDISIALDPAASEFFKDGRYHFAGEKKSFTPEEMVDYYEQLCKDYPILSIEDGMAEDDWA
;
A
#
# COMPACT_ATOMS: atom_id res chain seq x y z
N MET A 1 0.01 -35.15 -4.91
CA MET A 1 0.01 -34.24 -6.06
C MET A 1 -0.64 -32.98 -5.55
N SER A 2 -0.23 -31.84 -6.10
CA SER A 2 -0.63 -30.48 -5.73
C SER A 2 -1.60 -29.93 -6.78
N SER A 3 -2.46 -30.81 -7.31
CA SER A 3 -3.30 -30.50 -8.47
C SER A 3 -4.51 -29.67 -8.06
N ILE A 4 -4.77 -28.57 -8.77
CA ILE A 4 -5.90 -27.69 -8.50
C ILE A 4 -7.22 -28.41 -8.82
N ILE A 5 -8.08 -28.55 -7.82
CA ILE A 5 -9.42 -29.18 -7.94
C ILE A 5 -10.57 -28.20 -7.73
N GLY A 6 -10.28 -26.95 -7.41
CA GLY A 6 -11.30 -25.92 -7.30
C GLY A 6 -10.71 -24.53 -7.13
N VAL A 7 -11.39 -23.56 -7.73
CA VAL A 7 -11.13 -22.12 -7.58
C VAL A 7 -12.49 -21.44 -7.40
N HIS A 8 -12.60 -20.54 -6.43
CA HIS A 8 -13.84 -19.80 -6.19
C HIS A 8 -13.56 -18.37 -5.78
N GLY A 9 -14.18 -17.42 -6.50
CA GLY A 9 -14.16 -16.00 -6.19
C GLY A 9 -15.43 -15.55 -5.47
N ARG A 10 -15.29 -14.58 -4.57
CA ARG A 10 -16.40 -13.90 -3.89
C ARG A 10 -16.12 -12.40 -3.70
N GLU A 11 -17.19 -11.62 -3.58
CA GLU A 11 -17.13 -10.18 -3.23
C GLU A 11 -17.09 -10.04 -1.71
N ILE A 12 -16.08 -9.32 -1.19
CA ILE A 12 -15.94 -8.91 0.22
C ILE A 12 -15.76 -7.39 0.31
N LEU A 13 -15.62 -6.84 1.53
CA LEU A 13 -15.34 -5.41 1.74
C LEU A 13 -13.89 -5.16 2.18
N ASP A 14 -13.28 -4.12 1.63
CA ASP A 14 -11.97 -3.61 2.04
C ASP A 14 -12.05 -2.75 3.33
N SER A 15 -10.91 -2.23 3.79
CA SER A 15 -10.81 -1.39 4.99
C SER A 15 -11.57 -0.07 4.90
N ARG A 16 -11.88 0.41 3.69
CA ARG A 16 -12.64 1.62 3.39
C ARG A 16 -14.13 1.33 3.14
N GLY A 17 -14.53 0.07 3.23
CA GLY A 17 -15.91 -0.38 2.98
C GLY A 17 -16.29 -0.44 1.50
N ASN A 18 -15.32 -0.44 0.57
CA ASN A 18 -15.58 -0.69 -0.85
C ASN A 18 -15.49 -2.19 -1.16
N PRO A 19 -16.23 -2.68 -2.17
CA PRO A 19 -16.08 -4.06 -2.63
C PRO A 19 -14.69 -4.37 -3.17
N THR A 20 -14.19 -5.57 -2.86
CA THR A 20 -13.01 -6.19 -3.46
C THR A 20 -13.20 -7.72 -3.64
N VAL A 21 -12.29 -8.34 -4.38
CA VAL A 21 -12.31 -9.78 -4.70
C VAL A 21 -11.53 -10.57 -3.65
N GLU A 22 -12.11 -11.65 -3.15
CA GLU A 22 -11.43 -12.73 -2.43
C GLU A 22 -11.53 -14.02 -3.23
N VAL A 23 -10.43 -14.76 -3.34
CA VAL A 23 -10.35 -16.04 -4.03
C VAL A 23 -9.88 -17.12 -3.08
N GLU A 24 -10.46 -18.31 -3.23
CA GLU A 24 -10.07 -19.53 -2.55
C GLU A 24 -9.74 -20.62 -3.57
N VAL A 25 -8.66 -21.36 -3.34
CA VAL A 25 -8.15 -22.45 -4.18
C VAL A 25 -8.02 -23.71 -3.34
N TRP A 26 -8.40 -24.86 -3.88
CA TRP A 26 -8.29 -26.18 -3.23
C TRP A 26 -7.50 -27.15 -4.09
N LEU A 27 -6.64 -27.95 -3.45
CA LEU A 27 -5.82 -28.97 -4.09
C LEU A 27 -6.33 -30.38 -3.80
N ASP A 28 -5.97 -31.36 -4.63
CA ASP A 28 -6.36 -32.77 -4.47
C ASP A 28 -5.79 -33.44 -3.21
N SER A 29 -4.72 -32.88 -2.64
CA SER A 29 -4.17 -33.24 -1.34
C SER A 29 -5.08 -32.86 -0.16
N GLY A 30 -6.00 -31.92 -0.36
CA GLY A 30 -6.80 -31.29 0.69
C GLY A 30 -6.25 -29.96 1.19
N ALA A 31 -5.06 -29.54 0.74
CA ALA A 31 -4.51 -28.22 1.00
C ALA A 31 -5.35 -27.11 0.36
N SER A 32 -5.29 -25.90 0.91
CA SER A 32 -6.05 -24.78 0.40
C SER A 32 -5.39 -23.43 0.64
N GLY A 33 -5.71 -22.46 -0.22
CA GLY A 33 -5.17 -21.12 -0.13
C GLY A 33 -6.25 -20.08 -0.36
N ARG A 34 -6.15 -18.95 0.36
CA ARG A 34 -7.11 -17.85 0.26
C ARG A 34 -6.40 -16.51 0.22
N ALA A 35 -6.83 -15.64 -0.69
CA ALA A 35 -6.28 -14.29 -0.81
C ALA A 35 -7.38 -13.29 -1.17
N ALA A 36 -7.31 -12.11 -0.56
CA ALA A 36 -8.09 -10.94 -0.93
C ALA A 36 -7.18 -9.89 -1.56
N VAL A 37 -7.74 -9.08 -2.46
CA VAL A 37 -6.97 -8.10 -3.23
C VAL A 37 -7.12 -6.70 -2.63
N PRO A 38 -6.00 -5.98 -2.37
CA PRO A 38 -6.08 -4.59 -1.93
C PRO A 38 -6.53 -3.66 -3.06
N SER A 39 -6.92 -2.43 -2.73
CA SER A 39 -7.30 -1.41 -3.71
C SER A 39 -6.75 -0.05 -3.29
N GLY A 40 -6.02 0.62 -4.19
CA GLY A 40 -5.40 1.93 -3.97
C GLY A 40 -6.39 3.10 -3.97
N ALA A 41 -5.96 4.25 -3.46
CA ALA A 41 -6.69 5.52 -3.54
C ALA A 41 -6.13 6.40 -4.66
N SER A 42 -4.82 6.65 -4.62
CA SER A 42 -4.02 7.36 -5.61
C SER A 42 -3.38 6.36 -6.58
N THR A 43 -4.14 5.90 -7.57
CA THR A 43 -3.66 4.91 -8.55
C THR A 43 -2.90 5.59 -9.68
N GLY A 44 -1.70 5.10 -10.00
CA GLY A 44 -0.92 5.59 -11.13
C GLY A 44 -1.59 5.32 -12.47
N THR A 45 -1.35 6.17 -13.47
CA THR A 45 -2.03 6.10 -14.78
C THR A 45 -1.75 4.78 -15.54
N TYR A 46 -0.62 4.15 -15.22
CA TYR A 46 -0.11 2.96 -15.90
C TYR A 46 -0.31 1.65 -15.14
N GLU A 47 -1.12 1.65 -14.07
CA GLU A 47 -1.43 0.44 -13.32
C GLU A 47 -2.24 -0.60 -14.14
N ALA A 48 -2.14 -1.86 -13.73
CA ALA A 48 -3.03 -2.90 -14.25
C ALA A 48 -4.48 -2.62 -13.81
N VAL A 49 -5.45 -2.98 -14.63
CA VAL A 49 -6.84 -2.54 -14.47
C VAL A 49 -7.51 -3.24 -13.30
N GLU A 50 -7.88 -2.48 -12.26
CA GLU A 50 -8.86 -2.93 -11.28
C GLU A 50 -10.27 -2.93 -11.91
N LEU A 51 -10.81 -4.10 -12.23
CA LEU A 51 -12.11 -4.20 -12.88
C LEU A 51 -13.23 -3.97 -11.87
N ARG A 52 -14.03 -2.91 -12.11
CA ARG A 52 -15.24 -2.59 -11.34
C ARG A 52 -16.49 -2.57 -12.23
N ASP A 53 -17.64 -2.86 -11.63
CA ASP A 53 -18.91 -3.07 -12.32
C ASP A 53 -19.52 -1.78 -12.91
N GLY A 54 -19.22 -0.63 -12.30
CA GLY A 54 -20.01 0.59 -12.51
C GLY A 54 -21.46 0.44 -12.01
N GLY A 55 -22.34 1.33 -12.46
CA GLY A 55 -23.76 1.28 -12.13
C GLY A 55 -24.11 1.65 -10.67
N PRO A 56 -25.29 1.25 -10.15
CA PRO A 56 -25.81 1.78 -8.89
C PRO A 56 -25.33 1.05 -7.63
N ARG A 57 -24.83 -0.20 -7.71
CA ARG A 57 -24.36 -0.95 -6.54
C ARG A 57 -23.04 -0.38 -6.03
N TYR A 58 -22.95 -0.16 -4.73
CA TYR A 58 -21.76 0.39 -4.08
C TYR A 58 -21.21 1.64 -4.77
N LEU A 59 -22.11 2.51 -5.26
CA LEU A 59 -21.75 3.73 -5.99
C LEU A 59 -20.88 3.46 -7.22
N GLY A 60 -21.10 2.33 -7.89
CA GLY A 60 -20.36 1.89 -9.06
C GLY A 60 -19.10 1.08 -8.77
N LYS A 61 -18.80 0.83 -7.49
CA LYS A 61 -17.57 0.15 -7.06
C LYS A 61 -17.70 -1.37 -6.86
N GLY A 62 -18.83 -1.97 -7.26
CA GLY A 62 -19.01 -3.42 -7.23
C GLY A 62 -17.94 -4.15 -8.04
N VAL A 63 -17.68 -5.42 -7.71
CA VAL A 63 -16.66 -6.25 -8.39
C VAL A 63 -17.20 -7.60 -8.86
N LEU A 64 -18.52 -7.71 -9.07
CA LEU A 64 -19.13 -8.97 -9.49
C LEU A 64 -18.64 -9.44 -10.85
N ASN A 65 -18.29 -8.54 -11.77
CA ASN A 65 -17.69 -8.91 -13.05
C ASN A 65 -16.33 -9.61 -12.86
N ALA A 66 -15.47 -9.09 -11.98
CA ALA A 66 -14.20 -9.72 -11.64
C ALA A 66 -14.41 -11.07 -10.93
N VAL A 67 -15.37 -11.14 -10.00
CA VAL A 67 -15.75 -12.40 -9.33
C VAL A 67 -16.27 -13.45 -10.33
N ASN A 68 -17.09 -13.03 -11.29
CA ASN A 68 -17.59 -13.93 -12.33
C ASN A 68 -16.45 -14.37 -13.25
N ASN A 69 -15.50 -13.49 -13.59
CA ASN A 69 -14.30 -13.88 -14.34
C ASN A 69 -13.49 -14.96 -13.59
N VAL A 70 -13.35 -14.86 -12.26
CA VAL A 70 -12.74 -15.94 -11.45
C VAL A 70 -13.52 -17.24 -11.60
N ASN A 71 -14.83 -17.21 -11.36
CA ASN A 71 -15.64 -18.43 -11.27
C ASN A 71 -15.94 -19.09 -12.63
N GLU A 72 -16.10 -18.31 -13.69
CA GLU A 72 -16.62 -18.78 -14.99
C GLU A 72 -15.55 -18.89 -16.07
N LYS A 73 -14.46 -18.12 -15.98
CA LYS A 73 -13.35 -18.15 -16.96
C LYS A 73 -12.10 -18.79 -16.38
N ILE A 74 -11.61 -18.28 -15.25
CA ILE A 74 -10.34 -18.72 -14.67
C ILE A 74 -10.45 -20.12 -14.05
N ALA A 75 -11.51 -20.37 -13.26
CA ALA A 75 -11.65 -21.63 -12.55
C ALA A 75 -11.63 -22.85 -13.49
N PRO A 76 -12.39 -22.88 -14.61
CA PRO A 76 -12.30 -23.99 -15.57
C PRO A 76 -10.92 -24.17 -16.21
N GLU A 77 -10.21 -23.08 -16.49
CA GLU A 77 -8.88 -23.13 -17.13
C GLU A 77 -7.84 -23.77 -16.23
N LEU A 78 -7.84 -23.44 -14.94
CA LEU A 78 -6.82 -23.91 -13.98
C LEU A 78 -7.10 -25.31 -13.42
N MET A 79 -8.22 -25.95 -13.75
CA MET A 79 -8.50 -27.30 -13.26
C MET A 79 -7.43 -28.29 -13.70
N GLY A 80 -6.78 -28.95 -12.74
CA GLY A 80 -5.75 -29.94 -12.98
C GLY A 80 -4.33 -29.39 -13.06
N PHE A 81 -4.15 -28.06 -13.09
CA PHE A 81 -2.82 -27.44 -13.03
C PHE A 81 -2.11 -27.82 -11.73
N ASP A 82 -0.78 -27.88 -11.77
CA ASP A 82 0.04 -28.09 -10.59
C ASP A 82 0.26 -26.76 -9.86
N ALA A 83 -0.19 -26.65 -8.61
CA ALA A 83 -0.02 -25.44 -7.82
C ALA A 83 1.45 -25.15 -7.46
N ASP A 84 2.34 -26.14 -7.56
CA ASP A 84 3.78 -25.95 -7.35
C ASP A 84 4.42 -25.13 -8.47
N ASP A 85 3.85 -25.15 -9.69
CA ASP A 85 4.34 -24.35 -10.82
C ASP A 85 3.60 -23.00 -10.91
N GLN A 86 3.92 -22.12 -9.95
CA GLN A 86 3.38 -20.77 -9.89
C GLN A 86 3.57 -20.00 -11.21
N ALA A 87 4.70 -20.22 -11.89
CA ALA A 87 5.01 -19.53 -13.14
C ALA A 87 4.11 -19.99 -14.29
N GLU A 88 3.83 -21.29 -14.39
CA GLU A 88 2.88 -21.84 -15.37
C GLU A 88 1.45 -21.33 -15.11
N VAL A 89 1.01 -21.34 -13.84
CA VAL A 89 -0.30 -20.80 -13.46
C VAL A 89 -0.43 -19.32 -13.81
N ASP A 90 0.55 -18.49 -13.43
CA ASP A 90 0.51 -17.06 -13.72
C ASP A 90 0.60 -16.77 -15.23
N ALA A 91 1.38 -17.56 -15.98
CA ALA A 91 1.44 -17.45 -17.43
C ALA A 91 0.09 -17.78 -18.08
N ALA A 92 -0.60 -18.84 -17.64
CA ALA A 92 -1.93 -19.19 -18.12
C ALA A 92 -2.96 -18.09 -17.80
N LEU A 93 -2.89 -17.48 -16.61
CA LEU A 93 -3.76 -16.35 -16.26
C LEU A 93 -3.53 -15.12 -17.16
N ILE A 94 -2.28 -14.81 -17.47
CA ILE A 94 -1.91 -13.69 -18.35
C ILE A 94 -2.34 -13.98 -19.80
N GLU A 95 -2.11 -15.20 -20.28
CA GLU A 95 -2.52 -15.63 -21.63
C GLU A 95 -4.04 -15.62 -21.77
N LEU A 96 -4.77 -16.11 -20.77
CA LEU A 96 -6.23 -16.16 -20.74
C LEU A 96 -6.84 -14.75 -20.79
N ASP A 97 -6.23 -13.77 -20.11
CA ASP A 97 -6.66 -12.38 -20.21
C ASP A 97 -6.35 -11.77 -21.59
N GLY A 98 -5.15 -12.02 -22.10
CA GLY A 98 -4.74 -11.62 -23.45
C GLY A 98 -4.53 -10.11 -23.66
N THR A 99 -4.69 -9.27 -22.63
CA THR A 99 -4.46 -7.82 -22.69
C THR A 99 -3.20 -7.41 -21.93
N PRO A 100 -2.52 -6.32 -22.33
CA PRO A 100 -1.28 -5.90 -21.67
C PRO A 100 -1.47 -5.42 -20.23
N ASN A 101 -2.67 -4.97 -19.87
CA ASN A 101 -2.99 -4.36 -18.57
C ASN A 101 -4.00 -5.17 -17.75
N LYS A 102 -4.28 -6.43 -18.12
CA LYS A 102 -5.23 -7.32 -17.43
C LYS A 102 -6.68 -6.81 -17.45
N GLY A 103 -7.07 -6.10 -18.50
CA GLY A 103 -8.36 -5.43 -18.63
C GLY A 103 -9.55 -6.33 -18.97
N ASP A 104 -9.35 -7.57 -19.46
CA ASP A 104 -10.48 -8.48 -19.76
C ASP A 104 -10.95 -9.24 -18.53
N LEU A 105 -10.01 -9.82 -17.77
CA LEU A 105 -10.28 -10.54 -16.53
C LEU A 105 -10.37 -9.58 -15.34
N GLY A 106 -9.62 -8.49 -15.37
CA GLY A 106 -9.36 -7.63 -14.21
C GLY A 106 -8.13 -8.09 -13.45
N ALA A 107 -7.20 -7.17 -13.19
CA ALA A 107 -6.00 -7.41 -12.40
C ALA A 107 -6.33 -7.93 -11.00
N ASN A 108 -7.47 -7.50 -10.44
CA ASN A 108 -8.02 -7.98 -9.19
C ASN A 108 -8.52 -9.44 -9.24
N ALA A 109 -9.04 -9.92 -10.36
CA ALA A 109 -9.33 -11.35 -10.51
C ALA A 109 -8.03 -12.17 -10.60
N VAL A 110 -7.10 -11.73 -11.46
CA VAL A 110 -5.83 -12.42 -11.72
C VAL A 110 -4.97 -12.51 -10.45
N LEU A 111 -4.77 -11.39 -9.75
CA LEU A 111 -3.96 -11.34 -8.54
C LEU A 111 -4.57 -12.17 -7.41
N GLY A 112 -5.90 -12.14 -7.26
CA GLY A 112 -6.59 -12.93 -6.24
C GLY A 112 -6.33 -14.43 -6.41
N VAL A 113 -6.41 -14.94 -7.64
CA VAL A 113 -6.12 -16.34 -7.97
C VAL A 113 -4.64 -16.65 -7.77
N SER A 114 -3.74 -15.84 -8.33
CA SER A 114 -2.28 -16.00 -8.23
C SER A 114 -1.82 -16.17 -6.77
N LEU A 115 -2.25 -15.28 -5.87
CA LEU A 115 -1.90 -15.32 -4.45
C LEU A 115 -2.56 -16.48 -3.70
N ALA A 116 -3.78 -16.87 -4.08
CA ALA A 116 -4.48 -18.01 -3.48
C ALA A 116 -3.78 -19.34 -3.86
N VAL A 117 -3.30 -19.48 -5.10
CA VAL A 117 -2.51 -20.64 -5.54
C VAL A 117 -1.20 -20.73 -4.75
N ALA A 118 -0.44 -19.63 -4.64
CA ALA A 118 0.81 -19.61 -3.87
C ALA A 118 0.62 -20.04 -2.41
N ARG A 119 -0.52 -19.65 -1.80
CA ARG A 119 -0.87 -20.06 -0.43
C ARG A 119 -1.29 -21.52 -0.35
N ALA A 120 -2.02 -22.03 -1.34
CA ALA A 120 -2.42 -23.43 -1.39
C ALA A 120 -1.21 -24.35 -1.54
N ALA A 121 -0.24 -23.97 -2.38
CA ALA A 121 1.00 -24.70 -2.54
C ALA A 121 1.85 -24.65 -1.25
N ALA A 122 1.98 -23.47 -0.62
CA ALA A 122 2.67 -23.37 0.67
C ALA A 122 2.05 -24.30 1.76
N ASP A 123 0.71 -24.36 1.80
CA ASP A 123 -0.05 -25.25 2.69
C ASP A 123 0.19 -26.73 2.37
N ASP A 124 0.26 -27.11 1.08
CA ASP A 124 0.55 -28.49 0.64
C ASP A 124 1.92 -29.01 1.11
N HIS A 125 2.90 -28.10 1.17
CA HIS A 125 4.26 -28.40 1.61
C HIS A 125 4.50 -28.22 3.11
N ASP A 126 3.46 -27.93 3.90
CA ASP A 126 3.57 -27.58 5.32
C ASP A 126 4.56 -26.42 5.59
N LEU A 127 4.65 -25.47 4.65
CA LEU A 127 5.56 -24.33 4.74
C LEU A 127 4.80 -23.02 5.00
N PRO A 128 5.35 -22.11 5.81
CA PRO A 128 4.83 -20.76 5.85
C PRO A 128 5.07 -20.07 4.50
N LEU A 129 4.13 -19.24 4.05
CA LEU A 129 4.17 -18.57 2.74
C LEU A 129 5.49 -17.84 2.45
N TRP A 130 6.08 -17.17 3.44
CA TRP A 130 7.37 -16.48 3.26
C TRP A 130 8.51 -17.43 2.91
N SER A 131 8.49 -18.67 3.43
CA SER A 131 9.49 -19.69 3.14
C SER A 131 9.20 -20.36 1.81
N TRP A 132 7.93 -20.54 1.46
CA TRP A 132 7.52 -21.02 0.13
C TRP A 132 8.02 -20.07 -0.97
N ILE A 133 7.75 -18.77 -0.82
CA ILE A 133 8.18 -17.75 -1.78
C ILE A 133 9.70 -17.56 -1.77
N GLY A 134 10.31 -17.47 -0.59
CA GLY A 134 11.73 -17.10 -0.44
C GLY A 134 12.71 -18.27 -0.46
N GLY A 135 12.24 -19.51 -0.58
CA GLY A 135 13.07 -20.71 -0.61
C GLY A 135 13.83 -20.96 0.71
N LEU A 136 15.16 -21.13 0.62
CA LEU A 136 16.02 -21.49 1.77
C LEU A 136 16.79 -20.30 2.38
N GLY A 137 16.57 -19.07 1.89
CA GLY A 137 17.16 -17.85 2.45
C GLY A 137 18.51 -17.42 1.83
N PRO A 138 19.19 -16.41 2.41
CA PRO A 138 18.94 -15.78 3.71
C PRO A 138 17.70 -14.87 3.74
N PHE A 139 17.08 -14.75 4.91
CA PHE A 139 15.93 -13.86 5.13
C PHE A 139 16.30 -12.65 5.98
N SER A 140 15.58 -11.56 5.77
CA SER A 140 15.60 -10.37 6.62
C SER A 140 14.17 -9.99 7.01
N LEU A 141 14.01 -9.39 8.18
CA LEU A 141 12.79 -8.67 8.52
C LEU A 141 12.93 -7.23 8.05
N PRO A 142 11.89 -6.61 7.46
CA PRO A 142 11.98 -5.26 6.94
C PRO A 142 12.01 -4.23 8.07
N THR A 143 12.70 -3.12 7.86
CA THR A 143 12.52 -1.91 8.67
C THR A 143 11.20 -1.26 8.24
N PRO A 144 10.21 -1.11 9.13
CA PRO A 144 8.93 -0.54 8.74
C PRO A 144 9.06 0.97 8.49
N MET A 145 8.39 1.47 7.47
CA MET A 145 8.06 2.89 7.33
C MET A 145 6.60 3.04 7.76
N MET A 146 6.36 3.71 8.89
CA MET A 146 5.05 3.72 9.54
C MET A 146 4.40 5.09 9.33
N ASN A 147 3.39 5.18 8.45
CA ASN A 147 2.65 6.41 8.23
C ASN A 147 1.89 6.83 9.49
N VAL A 148 2.19 8.03 10.02
CA VAL A 148 1.62 8.52 11.28
C VAL A 148 0.90 9.86 11.16
N VAL A 149 1.07 10.58 10.05
CA VAL A 149 0.30 11.77 9.71
C VAL A 149 -0.09 11.68 8.23
N ASN A 150 -1.39 11.73 7.96
CA ASN A 150 -1.96 11.68 6.62
C ASN A 150 -2.26 13.10 6.09
N GLY A 151 -1.99 13.30 4.81
CA GLY A 151 -2.44 14.44 4.01
C GLY A 151 -2.91 13.95 2.63
N GLY A 152 -2.91 14.84 1.65
CA GLY A 152 -3.22 14.50 0.25
C GLY A 152 -4.57 13.79 0.09
N ALA A 153 -4.62 12.74 -0.73
CA ALA A 153 -5.86 11.99 -0.99
C ALA A 153 -6.33 11.13 0.20
N HIS A 154 -5.47 10.89 1.19
CA HIS A 154 -5.74 10.01 2.34
C HIS A 154 -6.41 10.73 3.53
N ALA A 155 -6.60 12.06 3.46
CA ALA A 155 -7.17 12.85 4.54
C ALA A 155 -7.97 14.07 4.05
N ASP A 156 -9.07 14.38 4.74
CA ASP A 156 -9.82 15.64 4.57
C ASP A 156 -9.19 16.74 5.47
N ASN A 157 -7.97 17.16 5.12
CA ASN A 157 -7.24 18.24 5.79
C ASN A 157 -6.50 19.14 4.79
N ASN A 158 -5.70 20.07 5.30
CA ASN A 158 -4.93 21.01 4.48
C ASN A 158 -3.45 20.63 4.29
N VAL A 159 -3.07 19.38 4.52
CA VAL A 159 -1.69 18.90 4.37
C VAL A 159 -1.49 18.39 2.95
N ASP A 160 -0.52 18.93 2.23
CA ASP A 160 -0.34 18.65 0.79
C ASP A 160 0.40 17.33 0.53
N ILE A 161 1.41 17.01 1.34
CA ILE A 161 2.13 15.71 1.28
C ILE A 161 1.22 14.60 1.82
N GLN A 162 1.14 13.49 1.10
CA GLN A 162 0.23 12.39 1.42
C GLN A 162 0.60 11.64 2.71
N GLU A 163 1.88 11.35 2.93
CA GLU A 163 2.34 10.50 4.03
C GLU A 163 3.59 11.03 4.70
N PHE A 164 3.56 11.03 6.04
CA PHE A 164 4.72 11.31 6.87
C PHE A 164 4.98 10.12 7.78
N MET A 165 6.10 9.44 7.53
CA MET A 165 6.39 8.13 8.10
C MET A 165 7.50 8.18 9.14
N LEU A 166 7.33 7.37 10.20
CA LEU A 166 8.42 7.02 11.12
C LEU A 166 9.23 5.87 10.54
N VAL A 167 10.56 5.97 10.64
CA VAL A 167 11.49 4.89 10.26
C VAL A 167 12.35 4.53 11.49
N PRO A 168 11.93 3.56 12.32
CA PRO A 168 12.65 3.14 13.53
C PRO A 168 13.84 2.22 13.19
N HIS A 169 14.81 2.74 12.43
CA HIS A 169 15.97 2.00 11.93
C HIS A 169 17.05 1.73 12.99
N GLY A 170 16.99 2.38 14.16
CA GLY A 170 17.93 2.13 15.26
C GLY A 170 17.61 0.87 16.08
N ALA A 171 16.49 0.18 15.81
CA ALA A 171 16.11 -1.06 16.48
C ALA A 171 16.94 -2.26 15.99
N GLU A 172 17.32 -3.16 16.90
CA GLU A 172 18.05 -4.39 16.51
C GLU A 172 17.11 -5.50 16.01
N THR A 173 15.80 -5.39 16.30
CA THR A 173 14.80 -6.40 15.94
C THR A 173 13.49 -5.76 15.50
N PHE A 174 12.71 -6.45 14.66
CA PHE A 174 11.40 -5.97 14.23
C PHE A 174 10.42 -5.70 15.39
N PRO A 175 10.30 -6.54 16.43
CA PRO A 175 9.43 -6.24 17.58
C PRO A 175 9.82 -4.95 18.31
N GLU A 176 11.11 -4.64 18.38
CA GLU A 176 11.59 -3.38 18.94
C GLU A 176 11.26 -2.20 18.02
N ALA A 177 11.51 -2.34 16.72
CA ALA A 177 11.16 -1.32 15.71
C ALA A 177 9.67 -0.96 15.79
N LEU A 178 8.80 -1.98 15.84
CA LEU A 178 7.35 -1.81 15.98
C LEU A 178 6.98 -1.11 17.29
N ARG A 179 7.59 -1.52 18.42
CA ARG A 179 7.36 -0.88 19.72
C ARG A 179 7.75 0.60 19.71
N MET A 180 8.92 0.94 19.15
CA MET A 180 9.40 2.32 19.01
C MET A 180 8.40 3.18 18.22
N GLY A 181 7.91 2.66 17.09
CA GLY A 181 6.88 3.32 16.29
C GLY A 181 5.57 3.53 17.04
N VAL A 182 5.06 2.51 17.74
CA VAL A 182 3.79 2.57 18.48
C VAL A 182 3.86 3.55 19.68
N GLU A 183 4.94 3.52 20.44
CA GLU A 183 5.15 4.48 21.55
C GLU A 183 5.22 5.92 21.03
N THR A 184 5.90 6.13 19.89
CA THR A 184 5.99 7.43 19.23
C THR A 184 4.62 7.88 18.70
N TYR A 185 3.85 7.00 18.05
CA TYR A 185 2.49 7.30 17.56
C TYR A 185 1.55 7.75 18.68
N HIS A 186 1.54 7.06 19.82
CA HIS A 186 0.73 7.48 20.97
C HIS A 186 1.21 8.76 21.63
N THR A 187 2.52 9.05 21.56
CA THR A 187 3.09 10.32 22.02
C THR A 187 2.71 11.47 21.07
N LEU A 188 2.73 11.23 19.77
CA LEU A 188 2.29 12.16 18.73
C LEU A 188 0.82 12.54 18.91
N LYS A 189 -0.06 11.57 19.20
CA LYS A 189 -1.47 11.84 19.52
C LYS A 189 -1.63 12.88 20.62
N LYS A 190 -0.82 12.79 21.69
CA LYS A 190 -0.86 13.74 22.81
C LYS A 190 -0.33 15.11 22.39
N ALA A 191 0.73 15.17 21.58
CA ALA A 191 1.30 16.42 21.07
C ALA A 191 0.30 17.16 20.17
N ILE A 192 -0.32 16.46 19.22
CA ILE A 192 -1.38 17.00 18.35
C ILE A 192 -2.54 17.56 19.19
N HIS A 193 -3.05 16.76 20.13
CA HIS A 193 -4.15 17.19 21.00
C HIS A 193 -3.79 18.40 21.87
N ALA A 194 -2.56 18.45 22.41
CA ALA A 194 -2.09 19.56 23.23
C ALA A 194 -2.00 20.89 22.45
N ARG A 195 -1.81 20.84 21.13
CA ARG A 195 -1.87 22.02 20.25
C ARG A 195 -3.28 22.38 19.78
N GLY A 196 -4.30 21.62 20.19
CA GLY A 196 -5.70 21.86 19.85
C GLY A 196 -6.11 21.32 18.48
N TYR A 197 -5.26 20.51 17.83
CA TYR A 197 -5.57 19.88 16.55
C TYR A 197 -6.41 18.61 16.73
N SER A 198 -7.10 18.21 15.66
CA SER A 198 -7.87 16.96 15.61
C SER A 198 -6.95 15.75 15.68
N THR A 199 -7.36 14.72 16.42
CA THR A 199 -6.71 13.39 16.41
C THR A 199 -7.58 12.35 15.70
N ALA A 200 -8.45 12.79 14.78
CA ALA A 200 -9.10 11.89 13.83
C ALA A 200 -8.03 11.24 12.95
N ILE A 201 -8.33 10.05 12.44
CA ILE A 201 -7.40 9.26 11.62
C ILE A 201 -7.84 9.25 10.16
N GLY A 202 -6.88 9.19 9.25
CA GLY A 202 -7.11 8.95 7.82
C GLY A 202 -7.27 7.46 7.50
N ASP A 203 -7.25 7.15 6.20
CA ASP A 203 -7.45 5.79 5.67
C ASP A 203 -6.41 4.78 6.19
N GLU A 204 -5.21 5.25 6.52
CA GLU A 204 -4.08 4.40 6.95
C GLU A 204 -3.84 4.40 8.47
N GLY A 205 -4.71 5.05 9.24
CA GLY A 205 -4.59 5.11 10.70
C GLY A 205 -3.63 6.18 11.23
N GLY A 206 -2.93 6.91 10.36
CA GLY A 206 -2.22 8.15 10.70
C GLY A 206 -3.21 9.26 11.08
N PHE A 207 -2.73 10.28 11.81
CA PHE A 207 -3.57 11.41 12.18
C PHE A 207 -3.79 12.37 11.00
N ALA A 208 -4.98 12.95 10.90
CA ALA A 208 -5.33 13.92 9.86
C ALA A 208 -5.64 15.33 10.46
N PRO A 209 -4.66 16.01 11.08
CA PRO A 209 -4.85 17.37 11.59
C PRO A 209 -4.78 18.41 10.46
N ASP A 210 -5.44 19.56 10.65
CA ASP A 210 -5.11 20.77 9.91
C ASP A 210 -3.83 21.40 10.48
N LEU A 211 -2.82 21.61 9.63
CA LEU A 211 -1.50 22.12 10.00
C LEU A 211 -1.19 23.42 9.24
N LYS A 212 -0.23 24.20 9.73
CA LYS A 212 0.16 25.46 9.10
C LYS A 212 1.04 25.26 7.87
N SER A 213 1.74 24.13 7.80
CA SER A 213 2.65 23.77 6.71
C SER A 213 3.00 22.28 6.78
N ASN A 214 3.52 21.76 5.68
CA ASN A 214 4.07 20.41 5.63
C ASN A 214 5.26 20.24 6.60
N ARG A 215 6.03 21.31 6.83
CA ARG A 215 7.11 21.33 7.83
C ARG A 215 6.59 21.17 9.26
N GLU A 216 5.43 21.73 9.62
CA GLU A 216 4.87 21.56 10.96
C GLU A 216 4.54 20.09 11.24
N ALA A 217 4.17 19.30 10.23
CA ALA A 217 3.95 17.86 10.38
C ALA A 217 5.25 17.16 10.82
N ILE A 218 6.37 17.45 10.15
CA ILE A 218 7.69 16.91 10.49
C ILE A 218 8.11 17.36 11.90
N ASP A 219 7.96 18.65 12.22
CA ASP A 219 8.29 19.19 13.55
C ASP A 219 7.51 18.48 14.67
N LEU A 220 6.21 18.24 14.46
CA LEU A 220 5.36 17.51 15.41
C LEU A 220 5.81 16.07 15.61
N ILE A 221 6.18 15.39 14.53
CA ILE A 221 6.65 14.01 14.57
C ILE A 221 7.97 13.93 15.34
N LEU A 222 8.94 14.81 15.05
CA LEU A 222 10.22 14.82 15.75
C LEU A 222 10.08 15.19 17.23
N GLU A 223 9.19 16.12 17.57
CA GLU A 223 8.83 16.40 18.97
C GLU A 223 8.29 15.13 19.67
N ALA A 224 7.47 14.34 18.98
CA ALA A 224 6.94 13.09 19.52
C ALA A 224 8.01 12.01 19.68
N VAL A 225 8.96 11.90 18.75
CA VAL A 225 10.13 11.00 18.84
C VAL A 225 10.93 11.32 20.10
N GLU A 226 11.29 12.60 20.31
CA GLU A 226 12.04 13.03 21.48
C GLU A 226 11.28 12.78 22.79
N LYS A 227 9.98 13.11 22.81
CA LYS A 227 9.13 12.89 24.00
C LYS A 227 8.88 11.42 24.32
N ALA A 228 8.94 10.54 23.31
CA ALA A 228 8.88 9.09 23.49
C ALA A 228 10.21 8.51 24.04
N GLY A 229 11.27 9.32 24.11
CA GLY A 229 12.57 8.92 24.64
C GLY A 229 13.54 8.39 23.60
N TYR A 230 13.27 8.64 22.31
CA TYR A 230 14.11 8.23 21.18
C TYR A 230 14.87 9.43 20.59
N ALA A 231 16.04 9.18 20.01
CA ALA A 231 16.84 10.21 19.34
C ALA A 231 16.49 10.32 17.84
N PRO A 232 15.99 11.49 17.38
CA PRO A 232 15.82 11.77 15.95
C PRO A 232 17.08 11.49 15.13
N GLY A 233 16.93 10.85 13.97
CA GLY A 233 18.01 10.52 13.04
C GLY A 233 18.90 9.35 13.45
N LYS A 234 18.98 9.03 14.74
CA LYS A 234 19.74 7.88 15.24
C LYS A 234 18.85 6.66 15.50
N ASP A 235 17.76 6.86 16.24
CA ASP A 235 16.84 5.78 16.63
C ASP A 235 15.65 5.73 15.67
N ILE A 236 15.09 6.90 15.35
CA ILE A 236 13.95 7.07 14.44
C ILE A 236 14.22 8.23 13.47
N SER A 237 14.09 7.97 12.18
CA SER A 237 14.14 8.97 11.10
C SER A 237 12.77 9.14 10.43
N ILE A 238 12.71 10.01 9.43
CA ILE A 238 11.50 10.29 8.65
C ILE A 238 11.62 9.72 7.24
N ALA A 239 10.51 9.22 6.70
CA ALA A 239 10.30 9.05 5.27
C ALA A 239 9.04 9.81 4.85
N LEU A 240 8.99 10.22 3.58
CA LEU A 240 7.88 10.98 3.01
C LEU A 240 7.38 10.27 1.76
N ASP A 241 6.07 10.24 1.59
CA ASP A 241 5.42 10.05 0.28
C ASP A 241 4.57 11.30 0.01
N PRO A 242 5.04 12.24 -0.82
CA PRO A 242 4.25 13.37 -1.27
C PRO A 242 3.13 12.97 -2.25
N ALA A 243 3.24 11.86 -2.99
CA ALA A 243 2.36 11.54 -4.12
C ALA A 243 2.21 12.73 -5.09
N ALA A 244 3.33 13.27 -5.56
CA ALA A 244 3.38 14.61 -6.15
C ALA A 244 2.55 14.81 -7.44
N SER A 245 2.22 13.72 -8.13
CA SER A 245 1.27 13.72 -9.24
C SER A 245 -0.09 14.36 -8.88
N GLU A 246 -0.56 14.17 -7.64
CA GLU A 246 -1.87 14.68 -7.17
C GLU A 246 -1.92 16.22 -7.09
N PHE A 247 -0.76 16.87 -6.94
CA PHE A 247 -0.66 18.33 -6.87
C PHE A 247 0.18 18.94 -7.99
N PHE A 248 0.56 18.17 -9.01
CA PHE A 248 1.22 18.67 -10.20
C PHE A 248 0.21 19.10 -11.26
N LYS A 249 0.20 20.39 -11.59
CA LYS A 249 -0.74 20.95 -12.55
C LYS A 249 -0.14 22.13 -13.31
N ASP A 250 -0.41 22.19 -14.61
CA ASP A 250 0.03 23.29 -15.48
C ASP A 250 1.57 23.50 -15.42
N GLY A 251 2.34 22.40 -15.29
CA GLY A 251 3.80 22.40 -15.24
C GLY A 251 4.40 22.89 -13.91
N ARG A 252 3.61 22.90 -12.83
CA ARG A 252 4.03 23.34 -11.49
C ARG A 252 3.45 22.43 -10.41
N TYR A 253 4.15 22.33 -9.28
CA TYR A 253 3.68 21.66 -8.07
C TYR A 253 2.96 22.66 -7.17
N HIS A 254 1.73 22.37 -6.74
CA HIS A 254 0.87 23.32 -6.00
C HIS A 254 0.59 22.84 -4.59
N PHE A 255 1.23 23.46 -3.61
CA PHE A 255 0.89 23.28 -2.20
C PHE A 255 -0.27 24.21 -1.84
N ALA A 256 -1.49 23.70 -1.96
CA ALA A 256 -2.73 24.41 -1.69
C ALA A 256 -2.85 24.82 -0.21
N GLY A 257 -2.44 23.94 0.71
CA GLY A 257 -2.41 24.21 2.14
C GLY A 257 -1.53 25.41 2.51
N GLU A 258 -0.40 25.55 1.83
CA GLU A 258 0.56 26.64 2.03
C GLU A 258 0.38 27.83 1.07
N LYS A 259 -0.51 27.71 0.08
CA LYS A 259 -0.67 28.68 -1.03
C LYS A 259 0.63 28.98 -1.75
N LYS A 260 1.43 27.95 -2.00
CA LYS A 260 2.72 28.01 -2.71
C LYS A 260 2.65 27.20 -3.99
N SER A 261 3.51 27.56 -4.94
CA SER A 261 3.73 26.74 -6.13
C SER A 261 5.20 26.74 -6.51
N PHE A 262 5.67 25.61 -7.04
CA PHE A 262 7.08 25.37 -7.37
C PHE A 262 7.21 24.95 -8.84
N THR A 263 8.25 25.41 -9.55
CA THR A 263 8.74 24.69 -10.74
C THR A 263 9.31 23.33 -10.31
N PRO A 264 9.55 22.39 -11.24
CA PRO A 264 10.27 21.16 -10.94
C PRO A 264 11.60 21.39 -10.20
N GLU A 265 12.41 22.35 -10.62
CA GLU A 265 13.69 22.66 -9.98
C GLU A 265 13.50 23.24 -8.57
N GLU A 266 12.52 24.14 -8.40
CA GLU A 266 12.17 24.68 -7.08
C GLU A 266 11.63 23.59 -6.13
N MET A 267 11.00 22.55 -6.67
CA MET A 267 10.50 21.40 -5.91
C MET A 267 11.65 20.51 -5.41
N VAL A 268 12.65 20.26 -6.27
CA VAL A 268 13.89 19.58 -5.88
C VAL A 268 14.61 20.37 -4.79
N ASP A 269 14.76 21.69 -4.96
CA ASP A 269 15.37 22.56 -3.94
C ASP A 269 14.61 22.52 -2.61
N TYR A 270 13.27 22.45 -2.66
CA TYR A 270 12.43 22.30 -1.47
C TYR A 270 12.74 21.01 -0.71
N TYR A 271 12.80 19.86 -1.39
CA TYR A 271 13.15 18.58 -0.74
C TYR A 271 14.61 18.54 -0.29
N GLU A 272 15.54 19.09 -1.07
CA GLU A 272 16.95 19.17 -0.68
C GLU A 272 17.10 19.95 0.64
N GLN A 273 16.37 21.05 0.79
CA GLN A 273 16.34 21.81 2.03
C GLN A 273 15.68 21.04 3.18
N LEU A 274 14.61 20.28 2.92
CA LEU A 274 14.02 19.40 3.96
C LEU A 274 15.02 18.35 4.45
N CYS A 275 15.78 17.71 3.55
CA CYS A 275 16.80 16.74 3.92
C CYS A 275 17.98 17.35 4.69
N LYS A 276 18.27 18.64 4.49
CA LYS A 276 19.27 19.39 5.28
C LYS A 276 18.76 19.71 6.69
N ASP A 277 17.47 20.02 6.81
CA ASP A 277 16.85 20.48 8.06
C ASP A 277 16.38 19.32 8.95
N TYR A 278 16.05 18.17 8.37
CA TYR A 278 15.42 17.04 9.04
C TYR A 278 16.09 15.71 8.70
N PRO A 279 16.03 14.69 9.59
CA PRO A 279 16.59 13.36 9.34
C PRO A 279 15.69 12.54 8.39
N ILE A 280 15.54 13.00 7.15
CA ILE A 280 14.78 12.30 6.11
C ILE A 280 15.68 11.26 5.44
N LEU A 281 15.24 10.01 5.41
CA LEU A 281 15.97 8.90 4.78
C LEU A 281 15.45 8.53 3.39
N SER A 282 14.18 8.81 3.12
CA SER A 282 13.52 8.40 1.89
C SER A 282 12.42 9.40 1.53
N ILE A 283 12.31 9.67 0.24
CA ILE A 283 11.22 10.42 -0.37
C ILE A 283 10.76 9.57 -1.56
N GLU A 284 9.55 9.02 -1.44
CA GLU A 284 8.82 8.35 -2.52
C GLU A 284 8.09 9.41 -3.36
N ASP A 285 7.88 9.19 -4.65
CA ASP A 285 7.07 10.04 -5.55
C ASP A 285 7.14 11.55 -5.31
N GLY A 286 8.38 12.05 -5.13
CA GLY A 286 8.63 13.47 -4.91
C GLY A 286 8.28 14.34 -6.12
N MET A 287 8.30 13.75 -7.32
CA MET A 287 7.98 14.39 -8.60
C MET A 287 6.81 13.65 -9.25
N ALA A 288 6.10 14.30 -10.17
CA ALA A 288 4.97 13.71 -10.87
C ALA A 288 5.40 12.56 -11.80
N GLU A 289 4.51 11.60 -12.05
CA GLU A 289 4.78 10.35 -12.79
C GLU A 289 5.39 10.56 -14.20
N ASP A 290 5.04 11.68 -14.84
CA ASP A 290 5.51 12.08 -16.17
C ASP A 290 6.60 13.18 -16.15
N ASP A 291 7.04 13.64 -14.98
CA ASP A 291 8.09 14.65 -14.84
C ASP A 291 9.50 14.03 -14.79
N TRP A 292 9.92 13.45 -15.91
CA TRP A 292 11.19 12.71 -16.04
C TRP A 292 12.44 13.59 -16.23
N ALA A 293 12.27 14.90 -16.48
CA ALA A 293 13.31 15.78 -17.01
C ALA A 293 14.28 16.33 -15.96
#